data_AF-A0A0G0H2M4-F1
#
_entry.id   AF-A0A0G0H2M4-F1
#
_cell.length_a   1.000
_cell.length_b   1.000
_cell.length_c   1.000
_cell.angle_alpha   90.00
_cell.angle_beta   90.00
_cell.angle_gamma   90.00
#
_symmetry.space_group_name_H-M   'P 1'
#
loop_
_entity.id
_entity.type
_entity.pdbx_description
1 polymer ?
#
loop_
_entity_poly.entity_id
_entity_poly.type
_entity_poly.pdbx_seq_one_letter_code
_entity_poly.pdbx_strand_id
1 'polypeptide(L)' 'MIQLVIGSQWGDEGKGKIVDIMAAKADLVVRFHGGNNAGHTVVINGQKFPFHLIPSGILQKKPTVVIADFNHALSQRT' A
#
# COMPACT_ATOMS: atom_id res chain seq x y z
N MET A 1 6.13 14.66 7.37
CA MET A 1 6.16 14.84 5.90
C MET A 1 5.30 13.75 5.28
N ILE A 2 4.45 14.09 4.30
CA ILE A 2 3.58 13.14 3.62
C ILE A 2 4.18 12.85 2.24
N GLN A 3 4.23 11.58 1.85
CA GLN A 3 4.69 11.13 0.54
C GLN A 3 3.58 10.32 -0.11
N LEU A 4 3.25 10.65 -1.36
CA LEU A 4 2.18 10.01 -2.11
C LEU A 4 2.77 9.25 -3.30
N VAL A 5 2.44 7.96 -3.40
CA VAL A 5 2.82 7.11 -4.53
C VAL A 5 1.55 6.80 -5.33
N ILE A 6 1.48 7.28 -6.57
CA ILE A 6 0.40 7.02 -7.52
C ILE A 6 0.92 6.38 -8.80
N GLY A 7 0.04 5.72 -9.54
CA GLY A 7 0.35 5.23 -10.89
C GLY A 7 0.07 6.32 -11.89
N SER A 8 0.98 6.49 -12.85
CA SER A 8 0.79 7.43 -13.97
C SER A 8 0.23 6.75 -15.22
N GLN A 9 0.02 5.43 -15.19
CA GLN A 9 -0.45 4.62 -16.31
C GLN A 9 -1.67 3.78 -15.87
N TRP A 10 -1.85 2.61 -16.46
CA TRP A 10 -2.99 1.71 -16.22
C TRP A 10 -2.64 0.51 -15.34
N GLY A 11 -1.78 0.71 -14.32
CA GLY A 11 -1.41 -0.35 -13.39
C GLY A 11 -0.06 -1.01 -13.71
N ASP A 12 0.32 -1.94 -12.83
CA ASP A 12 1.57 -2.72 -12.89
C ASP A 12 2.89 -1.93 -13.03
N GLU A 13 2.90 -0.66 -12.63
CA GLU A 13 4.09 0.20 -12.67
C GLU A 13 5.10 -0.11 -11.54
N GLY A 14 4.88 -1.19 -10.78
CA GLY A 14 5.78 -1.59 -9.69
C GLY A 14 5.69 -0.72 -8.42
N LYS A 15 4.59 0.02 -8.23
CA LYS A 15 4.37 0.91 -7.07
C LYS A 15 4.64 0.26 -5.72
N GLY A 16 4.25 -1.01 -5.56
CA GLY A 16 4.48 -1.76 -4.32
C GLY A 16 5.95 -1.79 -3.91
N LYS A 17 6.87 -1.98 -4.87
CA LYS A 17 8.31 -1.97 -4.61
C LYS A 17 8.80 -0.61 -4.12
N ILE A 18 8.30 0.46 -4.72
CA ILE A 18 8.64 1.85 -4.33
C ILE A 18 8.14 2.12 -2.91
N VAL A 19 6.88 1.75 -2.62
CA VAL A 19 6.28 1.88 -1.29
C VAL A 19 7.07 1.11 -0.25
N ASP A 20 7.50 -0.13 -0.53
CA ASP A 20 8.29 -0.93 0.42
C ASP A 20 9.65 -0.30 0.77
N ILE A 21 10.35 0.28 -0.22
CA ILE A 21 11.61 1.01 0.00
C ILE A 21 11.38 2.25 0.87
N MET A 22 10.31 3.00 0.61
CA MET A 22 9.97 4.21 1.37
C MET A 22 9.48 3.88 2.79
N ALA A 23 8.78 2.75 2.95
CA ALA A 23 8.21 2.27 4.20
C ALA A 23 9.26 2.04 5.29
N ALA A 24 10.50 1.70 4.92
CA ALA A 24 11.60 1.55 5.88
C ALA A 24 11.86 2.81 6.73
N LYS A 25 11.51 4.00 6.22
CA LYS A 25 11.66 5.28 6.93
C LYS A 25 10.33 5.83 7.46
N ALA A 26 9.21 5.35 6.96
CA ALA A 26 7.88 5.83 7.34
C ALA A 26 7.45 5.33 8.73
N ASP A 27 6.64 6.13 9.42
CA ASP A 27 5.95 5.72 10.64
C ASP A 27 4.59 5.08 10.34
N LEU A 28 4.00 5.42 9.18
CA LEU A 28 2.70 4.94 8.73
C LEU A 28 2.73 4.64 7.23
N VAL A 29 2.11 3.52 6.82
CA VAL A 29 1.83 3.23 5.41
C VAL A 29 0.35 2.98 5.24
N VAL A 30 -0.30 3.78 4.39
CA VAL A 30 -1.75 3.80 4.24
C VAL A 30 -2.14 3.42 2.82
N ARG A 31 -2.98 2.39 2.69
CA ARG A 31 -3.78 2.17 1.48
C ARG A 31 -5.10 2.93 1.65
N PHE A 32 -5.35 3.90 0.77
CA PHE A 32 -6.49 4.82 0.88
C PHE A 32 -7.61 4.56 -0.14
N HIS A 33 -7.37 3.72 -1.15
CA HIS A 33 -8.36 3.38 -2.17
C HIS A 33 -8.09 1.99 -2.78
N GLY A 34 -9.07 1.48 -3.54
CA GLY A 34 -9.02 0.17 -4.17
C GLY A 34 -9.42 -0.97 -3.23
N GLY A 35 -9.25 -2.21 -3.71
CA GLY A 35 -9.59 -3.43 -2.96
C GLY A 35 -8.57 -4.55 -3.21
N ASN A 36 -9.03 -5.79 -3.30
CA ASN A 36 -8.20 -6.95 -3.62
C ASN A 36 -7.85 -7.07 -5.12
N ASN A 37 -8.23 -6.07 -5.93
CA ASN A 37 -7.89 -5.95 -7.35
C ASN A 37 -6.45 -5.46 -7.60
N ALA A 38 -5.78 -4.97 -6.55
CA ALA A 38 -4.35 -4.70 -6.59
C ALA A 38 -3.56 -5.95 -6.18
N GLY A 39 -2.30 -6.04 -6.61
CA GLY A 39 -1.40 -7.12 -6.22
C GLY A 39 0.03 -6.63 -6.14
N HIS A 40 0.78 -7.12 -5.15
CA HIS A 40 2.24 -7.03 -5.15
C HIS A 40 2.83 -8.26 -4.47
N THR A 41 3.96 -8.72 -4.98
CA THR A 41 4.72 -9.81 -4.36
C THR A 41 5.99 -9.25 -3.77
N VAL A 42 6.19 -9.48 -2.48
CA VAL A 42 7.46 -9.16 -1.81
C VAL A 42 8.31 -10.43 -1.74
N VAL A 43 9.61 -10.30 -2.00
CA VAL A 43 10.56 -11.41 -1.88
C VAL A 43 11.56 -11.10 -0.79
N ILE A 44 11.59 -11.91 0.27
CA ILE A 44 12.56 -11.78 1.37
C ILE A 44 13.31 -13.09 1.50
N ASN A 45 14.64 -13.04 1.45
CA ASN A 45 15.51 -14.21 1.59
C ASN A 45 15.10 -15.39 0.66
N GLY A 46 14.65 -15.08 -0.56
CA GLY A 46 14.19 -16.07 -1.54
C GLY A 46 12.75 -16.57 -1.35
N GLN A 47 12.07 -16.22 -0.25
CA GLN A 47 10.67 -16.56 -0.02
C GLN A 47 9.74 -15.49 -0.61
N LYS A 48 8.71 -15.92 -1.34
CA LYS A 48 7.71 -15.04 -1.96
C LYS A 48 6.48 -14.87 -1.07
N PHE A 49 6.04 -13.64 -0.91
CA PHE A 49 4.83 -13.26 -0.17
C PHE A 49 3.89 -12.48 -1.10
N PRO A 50 2.86 -13.13 -1.67
CA PRO A 50 1.87 -12.46 -2.50
C PRO A 50 0.82 -11.75 -1.64
N PHE A 51 0.62 -10.46 -1.87
CA PHE A 51 -0.37 -9.64 -1.18
C PHE A 51 -1.30 -8.96 -2.18
N HIS A 52 -2.61 -9.03 -1.92
CA HIS A 52 -3.62 -8.32 -2.71
C HIS A 52 -4.15 -7.07 -2.00
N LEU A 53 -4.51 -7.22 -0.73
CA LEU A 53 -5.14 -6.15 0.04
C LEU A 53 -4.19 -5.43 1.01
N ILE A 54 -3.35 -6.21 1.70
CA ILE A 54 -2.41 -5.68 2.69
C ILE A 54 -1.47 -4.65 2.03
N PRO A 55 -1.24 -3.47 2.64
CA PRO A 55 -0.32 -2.47 2.11
C PRO A 55 1.12 -3.00 2.00
N SER A 56 1.86 -2.49 1.02
CA SER A 56 3.30 -2.75 0.95
C SER A 56 4.02 -2.11 2.13
N GLY A 57 5.10 -2.71 2.62
CA GLY A 57 5.75 -2.28 3.86
C GLY A 57 5.31 -3.03 5.11
N ILE A 58 4.35 -3.98 5.03
CA ILE A 58 3.95 -4.83 6.17
C ILE A 58 5.08 -5.69 6.73
N LEU A 59 6.10 -5.98 5.93
CA LEU A 59 7.28 -6.74 6.35
C LEU A 59 8.38 -5.83 6.93
N GLN A 60 8.18 -4.51 6.91
CA GLN A 60 9.09 -3.56 7.57
C GLN A 60 8.81 -3.54 9.07
N LYS A 61 9.86 -3.40 9.89
CA LYS A 61 9.73 -3.43 11.36
C LYS A 61 9.09 -2.18 11.96
N LYS A 62 9.16 -1.06 11.24
CA LYS A 62 8.86 0.28 11.76
C LYS A 62 7.42 0.74 11.53
N PRO A 63 6.90 0.75 10.29
CA PRO A 63 5.64 1.43 10.02
C PRO A 63 4.44 0.64 10.55
N THR A 64 3.45 1.36 11.07
CA THR A 64 2.10 0.79 11.21
C THR A 64 1.42 0.79 9.83
N VAL A 65 0.88 -0.34 9.40
CA VAL A 65 0.11 -0.40 8.14
C VAL A 65 -1.38 -0.19 8.38
N VAL A 66 -2.02 0.57 7.51
CA VAL A 66 -3.44 0.90 7.61
C VAL A 66 -4.12 0.68 6.27
N ILE A 67 -5.29 0.03 6.30
CA ILE A 67 -6.26 0.04 5.21
C ILE A 67 -7.34 1.03 5.65
N ALA A 68 -7.35 2.20 5.01
CA ALA A 68 -8.30 3.25 5.33
C ALA A 68 -9.63 3.01 4.60
N ASP A 69 -10.74 3.32 5.27
CA ASP A 69 -12.04 3.40 4.62
C ASP A 69 -12.14 4.70 3.81
N PHE A 70 -12.57 4.59 2.56
CA PHE A 70 -12.78 5.72 1.66
C PHE A 70 -14.25 6.23 1.69
N ASN A 71 -15.18 5.50 2.33
CA ASN A 71 -16.61 5.74 2.19
C ASN A 71 -17.17 6.94 2.97
N HIS A 72 -16.36 7.66 3.74
CA HIS A 72 -16.88 8.73 4.60
C HIS A 72 -17.40 9.96 3.83
N ALA A 73 -17.08 10.12 2.53
CA ALA A 73 -17.57 11.23 1.72
C ALA A 73 -18.98 11.01 1.14
N LEU A 74 -19.50 9.77 1.12
CA LEU A 74 -20.79 9.44 0.50
C LEU A 74 -21.92 9.16 1.51
N SER A 75 -21.60 8.85 2.78
CA SER A 75 -22.64 8.59 3.80
C SER A 75 -23.30 9.84 4.39
N GLN A 76 -22.77 11.03 4.12
CA GLN A 76 -23.36 12.30 4.58
C GLN A 76 -24.27 12.97 3.54
N ARG A 77 -24.66 12.24 2.48
CA ARG A 77 -25.54 12.75 1.39
C ARG A 77 -26.86 11.98 1.23
N THR A 78 -27.23 11.13 2.17
CA THR A 78 -28.54 10.46 2.21
C THR A 78 -29.27 10.79 3.50
#